data_AF-A0A941SM95-F1
#
_entry.id   AF-A0A941SM95-F1
#
_cell.length_a   1.000
_cell.length_b   1.000
_cell.length_c   1.000
_cell.angle_alpha   90.00
_cell.angle_beta   90.00
_cell.angle_gamma   90.00
#
_symmetry.space_group_name_H-M   'P 1'
#
loop_
_entity.id
_entity.type
_entity.pdbx_description
1 polymer ?
#
loop_
_entity_poly.entity_id
_entity_poly.type
_entity_poly.pdbx_seq_one_letter_code
_entity_poly.pdbx_strand_id
1 'polypeptide(L)' 'MVGTKRELFFAQSLVNAGVSVYASDYADFQVQDYLFEIGGKNKTAKQIAKISQPAILVKDDILIGDQNTIPLYCFGFCY' A
#
# COMPACT_ATOMS: atom_id res chain seq x y z
N MET A 1 -11.78 -0.36 13.21
CA MET A 1 -10.78 0.73 13.23
C MET A 1 -9.33 0.28 12.92
N VAL A 2 -9.03 -1.02 12.73
CA VAL A 2 -7.65 -1.47 12.41
C VAL A 2 -7.22 -1.11 10.97
N GLY A 3 -8.16 -1.03 10.01
CA GLY A 3 -7.90 -0.59 8.63
C GLY A 3 -7.31 0.81 8.55
N THR A 4 -8.04 1.79 9.08
CA THR A 4 -7.68 3.21 9.02
C THR A 4 -6.30 3.52 9.61
N LYS A 5 -5.87 2.82 10.67
CA LYS A 5 -4.54 3.03 11.26
C LYS A 5 -3.40 2.61 10.31
N ARG A 6 -3.62 1.55 9.53
CA ARG A 6 -2.61 1.03 8.58
C ARG A 6 -2.48 1.92 7.35
N GLU A 7 -3.62 2.36 6.82
CA GLU A 7 -3.68 3.35 5.74
C GLU A 7 -3.00 4.66 6.14
N LEU A 8 -3.30 5.16 7.34
CA LEU A 8 -2.70 6.39 7.86
C LEU A 8 -1.19 6.23 8.10
N PHE A 9 -0.74 5.10 8.64
CA PHE A 9 0.68 4.81 8.82
C PHE A 9 1.43 4.83 7.48
N PHE A 10 0.90 4.14 6.47
CA PHE A 10 1.48 4.12 5.13
C PHE A 10 1.56 5.53 4.52
N ALA A 11 0.46 6.28 4.58
CA ALA A 11 0.41 7.65 4.05
C ALA A 11 1.43 8.56 4.76
N GLN A 12 1.49 8.50 6.09
CA GLN A 12 2.43 9.31 6.88
C GLN A 12 3.88 8.95 6.56
N SER A 13 4.22 7.66 6.46
CA SER A 13 5.57 7.20 6.11
C SER A 13 6.05 7.74 4.77
N LEU A 14 5.18 7.75 3.76
CA LEU A 14 5.52 8.27 2.44
C LEU A 14 5.63 9.81 2.42
N VAL A 15 4.71 10.50 3.09
CA VAL A 15 4.75 11.95 3.21
C VAL A 15 6.01 12.42 3.94
N ASN A 16 6.40 11.72 5.01
CA ASN A 16 7.64 11.99 5.73
C ASN A 16 8.88 11.83 4.84
N ALA A 17 8.89 10.83 3.95
CA ALA A 17 9.93 10.65 2.94
C ALA A 17 9.86 11.68 1.78
N GLY A 18 8.97 12.67 1.84
CA GLY A 18 8.80 13.71 0.81
C GLY A 18 8.05 13.24 -0.43
N VAL A 19 7.35 12.11 -0.36
CA VAL A 19 6.60 11.54 -1.48
C VAL A 19 5.13 11.99 -1.43
N SER A 20 4.60 12.46 -2.57
CA SER A 20 3.19 12.84 -2.67
C SER A 20 2.30 11.60 -2.80
N VAL A 21 1.31 11.51 -1.92
CA VAL A 21 0.33 10.42 -1.88
C VAL A 21 -1.05 10.97 -2.25
N TYR A 22 -1.72 10.33 -3.20
CA TYR A 22 -3.05 10.70 -3.67
C TYR A 22 -4.05 9.59 -3.38
N ALA A 23 -5.33 9.93 -3.21
CA ALA A 23 -6.40 8.93 -3.21
C ALA A 23 -6.65 8.46 -4.65
N SER A 24 -7.08 7.21 -4.82
CA SER A 24 -7.44 6.64 -6.12
C SER A 24 -8.86 6.07 -6.10
N ASP A 25 -9.49 6.03 -7.27
CA ASP A 25 -10.81 5.38 -7.44
C ASP A 25 -10.70 3.85 -7.50
N TYR A 26 -9.49 3.33 -7.75
CA TYR A 26 -9.25 1.91 -7.99
C TYR A 26 -8.45 1.21 -6.89
N ALA A 27 -7.77 1.96 -6.03
CA ALA A 27 -6.95 1.46 -4.93
C ALA A 27 -6.99 2.46 -3.76
N ASP A 28 -6.45 2.07 -2.60
CA ASP A 28 -6.47 2.93 -1.41
C ASP A 28 -5.64 4.21 -1.64
N PHE A 29 -4.47 4.10 -2.29
CA PHE A 29 -3.66 5.25 -2.67
C PHE A 29 -3.04 5.09 -4.07
N GLN A 30 -2.71 6.23 -4.69
CA GLN A 30 -1.88 6.33 -5.87
C GLN A 30 -0.66 7.18 -5.56
N VAL A 31 0.51 6.65 -5.93
CA VAL A 31 1.80 7.34 -5.77
C VAL A 31 2.50 7.27 -7.11
N GLN A 32 2.65 8.44 -7.76
CA GLN A 32 3.10 8.51 -9.15
C GLN A 32 2.20 7.63 -10.05
N ASP A 33 2.80 6.71 -10.79
CA ASP A 33 2.11 5.78 -11.70
C ASP A 33 1.74 4.44 -11.04
N TYR A 34 1.99 4.30 -9.74
CA TYR A 34 1.75 3.06 -8.99
C TYR A 34 0.51 3.17 -8.10
N LEU A 35 -0.29 2.10 -8.12
CA LEU A 35 -1.45 1.94 -7.25
C LEU A 35 -1.04 1.11 -6.02
N PHE A 36 -1.38 1.60 -4.83
CA PHE A 36 -1.10 0.93 -3.57
C PHE A 36 -2.41 0.56 -2.87
N GLU A 37 -2.59 -0.73 -2.61
CA GLU A 37 -3.72 -1.26 -1.86
C GLU A 37 -3.24 -1.75 -0.50
N ILE A 38 -3.77 -1.18 0.59
CA ILE A 38 -3.34 -1.49 1.95
C ILE A 38 -4.33 -2.50 2.54
N GLY A 39 -3.80 -3.55 3.16
CA GLY A 39 -4.60 -4.67 3.62
C GLY A 39 -3.99 -5.47 4.75
N GLY A 40 -4.84 -6.28 5.39
CA GLY A 40 -4.34 -7.35 6.24
C GLY A 40 -3.93 -8.58 5.42
N LYS A 41 -3.38 -9.58 6.11
CA LYS A 41 -2.95 -10.88 5.57
C LYS A 41 -3.89 -11.51 4.52
N ASN A 42 -5.21 -11.39 4.72
CA ASN A 42 -6.23 -12.02 3.88
C ASN A 42 -6.64 -11.20 2.64
N LYS A 43 -6.16 -9.96 2.48
CA LYS A 43 -6.50 -9.16 1.29
C LYS A 43 -5.81 -9.77 0.07
N THR A 44 -6.58 -9.98 -0.99
CA THR A 44 -6.12 -10.61 -2.24
C THR A 44 -6.13 -9.56 -3.34
N ALA A 45 -5.16 -9.64 -4.25
CA ALA A 45 -4.97 -8.69 -5.35
C ALA A 45 -6.08 -8.73 -6.43
N LYS A 46 -7.28 -9.26 -6.13
CA LYS A 46 -8.33 -9.48 -7.13
C LYS A 46 -8.87 -8.18 -7.73
N GLN A 47 -8.86 -7.08 -6.96
CA GLN A 47 -9.31 -5.77 -7.44
C GLN A 47 -8.29 -5.16 -8.40
N ILE A 48 -7.02 -5.15 -7.98
CA ILE A 48 -5.90 -4.59 -8.74
C ILE A 48 -5.41 -5.46 -9.91
N ALA A 49 -5.66 -6.76 -9.92
CA ALA A 49 -5.22 -7.67 -11.01
C ALA A 49 -5.86 -7.40 -12.38
N LYS A 50 -6.95 -6.63 -12.42
CA LYS A 50 -7.64 -6.25 -13.68
C LYS A 50 -7.25 -4.87 -14.19
N ILE A 51 -6.41 -4.15 -13.46
CA ILE A 51 -6.00 -2.78 -13.80
C ILE A 51 -4.69 -2.87 -14.58
N SER A 52 -4.61 -2.13 -15.69
CA SER A 52 -3.39 -2.08 -16.51
C SER A 52 -2.25 -1.29 -15.86
N GLN A 53 -2.53 -0.51 -14.82
CA GLN A 53 -1.54 0.24 -14.06
C GLN A 53 -0.79 -0.69 -13.09
N PRO A 54 0.52 -0.46 -12.85
CA PRO A 54 1.28 -1.27 -11.93
C PRO A 54 0.74 -1.09 -10.51
N ALA A 55 0.37 -2.21 -9.88
CA ALA A 55 -0.29 -2.20 -8.58
C ALA A 55 0.46 -3.04 -7.56
N ILE A 56 0.56 -2.53 -6.35
CA ILE A 56 1.31 -3.09 -5.23
C ILE A 56 0.35 -3.29 -4.05
N LEU A 57 0.38 -4.49 -3.49
CA LEU A 57 -0.40 -4.86 -2.32
C LEU A 57 0.48 -4.69 -1.08
N VAL A 58 0.12 -3.77 -0.20
CA VAL A 58 0.80 -3.56 1.07
C VAL A 58 0.08 -4.36 2.14
N LYS A 59 0.76 -5.36 2.70
CA LYS A 59 0.16 -6.25 3.70
C LYS A 59 0.75 -6.05 5.09
N ASP A 60 -0.15 -5.96 6.06
CA ASP A 60 0.16 -6.14 7.46
C ASP A 60 0.26 -7.64 7.83
N ASP A 61 1.00 -7.96 8.88
CA ASP A 61 1.27 -9.33 9.39
C ASP A 61 2.01 -10.27 8.43
N ILE A 62 2.86 -9.73 7.54
CA ILE A 62 3.78 -10.52 6.72
C ILE A 62 5.23 -10.06 6.94
N LEU A 63 6.17 -11.00 6.87
CA LEU A 63 7.61 -10.72 6.95
C LEU A 63 8.31 -10.76 5.58
N ILE A 64 7.73 -11.47 4.63
CA ILE A 64 8.33 -11.69 3.31
C ILE A 64 7.29 -11.26 2.27
N GLY A 65 7.68 -10.32 1.43
CA GLY A 65 6.92 -9.91 0.26
C GLY A 65 7.00 -10.93 -0.88
N ASP A 66 6.21 -10.70 -1.91
CA ASP A 66 6.24 -11.43 -3.19
C ASP A 66 6.27 -10.39 -4.33
N GLN A 67 6.27 -10.82 -5.59
CA GLN A 67 6.33 -10.01 -6.81
C GLN A 67 5.63 -8.65 -6.71
N ASN A 68 4.36 -8.63 -6.29
CA ASN A 68 3.57 -7.39 -6.15
C ASN A 68 3.07 -7.16 -4.72
N THR A 69 3.74 -7.73 -3.72
CA THR A 69 3.33 -7.59 -2.31
C THR A 69 4.48 -7.08 -1.46
N ILE A 70 4.28 -5.96 -0.77
CA ILE A 70 5.26 -5.37 0.14
C ILE A 70 4.73 -5.46 1.58
N PRO A 71 5.55 -5.89 2.54
CA PRO A 71 5.18 -5.80 3.94
C PRO A 71 5.02 -4.36 4.44
N LEU A 72 3.95 -4.09 5.21
CA LEU A 72 3.68 -2.76 5.75
C LEU A 72 4.81 -2.25 6.64
N TYR A 73 5.50 -3.13 7.38
CA TYR A 73 6.58 -2.74 8.28
C TYR A 73 7.79 -2.11 7.55
N CYS A 74 8.00 -2.39 6.26
CA CYS A 74 9.08 -1.79 5.48
C CYS A 74 8.95 -0.26 5.37
N PHE A 75 7.72 0.26 5.41
CA PHE A 75 7.46 1.69 5.39
C PHE A 75 7.77 2.36 6.74
N GLY A 76 8.04 1.59 7.80
CA GLY A 76 8.51 2.11 9.07
C GLY A 76 9.94 2.63 9.07
N PHE A 77 10.69 2.46 7.96
CA PHE A 77 12.02 3.04 7.79
C PHE A 77 11.99 4.35 6.97
N CYS A 78 10.83 4.73 6.44
CA CYS A 78 10.61 5.99 5.75
C CYS A 78 10.28 7.07 6.79
N TYR A 79 11.30 7.72 7.32
CA TYR A 79 11.22 8.84 8.26
C TYR A 79 11.62 10.16 7.61
#